data_AF-A0A355QFR6-F1
#
_entry.id   AF-A0A355QFR6-F1
#
_cell.length_a   1.000
_cell.length_b   1.000
_cell.length_c   1.000
_cell.angle_alpha   90.00
_cell.angle_beta   90.00
_cell.angle_gamma   90.00
#
_symmetry.space_group_name_H-M   'P 1'
#
loop_
_entity.id
_entity.type
_entity.pdbx_description
1 polymer ?
#
loop_
_entity_poly.entity_id
_entity_poly.type
_entity_poly.pdbx_seq_one_letter_code
_entity_poly.pdbx_strand_id
1 'polypeptide(L)' 'VLRDIDVIAGDFAMGSPGTCGKDGQGVPVGDGTPTLRVTRLTVGGTAA' A
#
# COMPACT_ATOMS: atom_id res chain seq x y z
N VAL A 1 -11.28 -1.27 4.35
CA VAL A 1 -10.13 -0.61 3.72
C VAL A 1 -10.41 -0.26 2.27
N LEU A 2 -10.47 -1.20 1.32
CA LEU A 2 -10.65 -0.82 -0.10
C LEU A 2 -11.93 0.00 -0.37
N ARG A 3 -13.04 -0.34 0.32
CA ARG A 3 -14.29 0.44 0.25
C ARG A 3 -14.23 1.82 0.91
N ASP A 4 -13.22 2.09 1.72
CA ASP A 4 -13.03 3.36 2.43
C ASP A 4 -12.16 4.34 1.61
N ILE A 5 -11.73 3.97 0.40
CA ILE A 5 -11.00 4.84 -0.54
C ILE A 5 -12.01 5.75 -1.24
N ASP A 6 -11.85 7.07 -1.13
CA ASP A 6 -12.80 8.06 -1.69
C ASP A 6 -12.16 9.08 -2.63
N VAL A 7 -10.83 9.12 -2.72
CA VAL A 7 -10.08 9.95 -3.68
C VAL A 7 -8.94 9.14 -4.27
N ILE A 8 -8.77 9.26 -5.58
CA ILE A 8 -7.69 8.67 -6.37
C ILE A 8 -7.14 9.77 -7.28
N ALA A 9 -5.84 10.03 -7.22
CA ALA A 9 -5.17 11.00 -8.09
C ALA A 9 -4.74 10.38 -9.44
N GLY A 10 -4.41 11.22 -10.41
CA GLY A 10 -3.99 10.83 -11.75
C GLY A 10 -2.47 10.57 -11.90
N ASP A 11 -1.78 10.29 -10.80
CA ASP A 11 -0.31 10.26 -10.68
C ASP A 11 0.22 8.83 -10.46
N PHE A 12 -0.40 7.83 -11.08
CA PHE A 12 0.03 6.43 -10.94
C PHE A 12 1.51 6.23 -11.29
N ALA A 13 2.22 5.54 -10.41
CA ALA A 13 3.59 5.09 -10.65
C ALA A 13 3.82 3.68 -10.07
N MET A 14 4.78 2.98 -10.67
CA MET A 14 5.33 1.75 -10.11
C MET A 14 6.39 2.10 -9.05
N GLY A 15 6.42 1.34 -7.96
CA GLY A 15 7.47 1.40 -6.96
C GLY A 15 8.77 0.78 -7.45
N SER A 16 9.82 0.88 -6.63
CA SER A 16 11.02 0.06 -6.83
C SER A 16 10.68 -1.42 -6.61
N PRO A 17 11.30 -2.36 -7.36
CA PRO A 17 11.11 -3.78 -7.13
C PRO A 17 11.36 -4.15 -5.66
N GLY A 18 10.48 -4.98 -5.10
CA GLY A 18 10.56 -5.48 -3.74
C GLY A 18 10.62 -7.01 -3.70
N THR A 19 10.51 -7.57 -2.50
CA THR A 19 10.48 -9.02 -2.26
C THR A 19 9.16 -9.41 -1.61
N CYS A 20 8.42 -10.32 -2.23
CA CYS A 20 7.25 -10.95 -1.61
C CYS A 20 7.69 -12.21 -0.86
N GLY A 21 7.26 -12.33 0.40
CA GLY A 21 7.50 -13.49 1.25
C GLY A 21 6.29 -14.41 1.31
N LYS A 22 6.45 -15.71 1.02
CA LYS A 22 5.42 -16.73 1.22
C LYS A 22 6.04 -18.06 1.64
N ASP A 23 5.58 -18.63 2.75
CA ASP A 23 6.05 -19.92 3.29
C ASP A 23 7.59 -19.99 3.42
N GLY A 24 8.21 -18.88 3.82
CA GLY A 24 9.66 -18.74 3.97
C GLY A 24 10.43 -18.46 2.67
N GLN A 25 9.76 -18.43 1.51
CA GLN A 25 10.38 -18.09 0.23
C GLN A 25 10.24 -16.59 -0.06
N GLY A 26 11.35 -15.96 -0.47
CA GLY A 26 11.37 -14.60 -0.99
C GLY A 26 11.45 -14.60 -2.52
N VAL A 27 10.56 -13.88 -3.20
CA VAL A 27 10.56 -13.73 -4.66
C VAL A 27 10.51 -12.26 -5.07
N PRO A 28 11.24 -11.85 -6.13
CA PRO A 28 11.17 -10.47 -6.62
C PRO A 28 9.77 -10.17 -7.16
N VAL A 29 9.21 -9.03 -6.75
CA VAL A 29 7.90 -8.53 -7.18
C VAL A 29 7.94 -7.02 -7.44
N GLY A 30 6.94 -6.50 -8.14
CA GLY A 30 6.69 -5.06 -8.23
C GLY A 30 5.33 -4.71 -7.61
N ASP A 31 5.20 -3.48 -7.17
CA ASP A 31 3.93 -2.85 -6.75
C ASP A 31 3.78 -1.47 -7.41
N GLY A 32 2.56 -0.93 -7.37
CA GLY A 32 2.25 0.37 -7.94
C GLY A 32 0.94 0.91 -7.40
N THR A 33 0.89 2.23 -7.23
CA THR A 33 -0.28 2.95 -6.70
C THR A 33 -0.23 4.40 -7.18
N PRO A 34 -1.37 5.05 -7.44
CA PRO A 34 -1.42 6.50 -7.42
C PRO A 34 -1.45 6.99 -5.96
N THR A 35 -1.37 8.31 -5.77
CA THR A 35 -1.80 8.90 -4.50
C THR A 35 -3.29 8.64 -4.30
N LEU A 36 -3.67 8.12 -3.12
CA LEU A 36 -5.07 7.84 -2.77
C LEU A 36 -5.37 8.24 -1.32
N ARG A 37 -6.64 8.53 -1.02
CA ARG A 37 -7.10 8.79 0.34
C ARG A 37 -7.95 7.62 0.84
N VAL A 38 -7.56 7.05 1.98
CA VAL A 38 -8.40 6.15 2.78
C VAL A 38 -9.04 6.97 3.89
N THR A 39 -10.35 7.07 3.92
CA THR A 39 -11.09 7.92 4.88
C THR A 39 -10.94 7.46 6.33
N ARG A 40 -10.72 6.16 6.56
CA ARG A 40 -10.55 5.59 7.89
C ARG A 40 -9.64 4.36 7.86
N LEU A 41 -8.58 4.41 8.67
CA LEU A 41 -7.65 3.31 8.88
C LEU A 41 -7.15 3.37 10.34
N THR A 42 -7.08 2.24 11.01
CA THR A 42 -6.46 2.17 12.34
C THR A 42 -4.95 2.33 12.21
N VAL A 43 -4.36 3.25 12.96
CA VAL A 43 -2.91 3.45 13.04
C VAL A 43 -2.43 2.92 14.40
N GLY A 44 -1.54 1.92 14.40
CA GLY A 44 -0.99 1.29 15.60
C GLY A 44 0.08 2.14 16.29
N GLY A 45 -0.25 3.38 16.66
CA GLY A 45 0.66 4.31 17.34
C GLY A 45 0.83 4.01 18.84
N THR A 46 1.84 4.64 19.44
CA THR A 46 2.16 4.53 20.88
C THR A 46 1.98 5.84 21.65
N ALA A 47 1.45 6.88 20.99
CA ALA A 47 1.14 8.16 21.64
C ALA A 47 -0.01 7.96 22.64
N ALA A 48 0.16 8.52 23.85
CA ALA A 48 -0.85 8.54 24.91
C ALA A 48 -1.90 9.64 24.67
#